data_AF-A0A3D1ID94-F1
#
_entry.id   AF-A0A3D1ID94-F1
#
_cell.length_a   1.000
_cell.length_b   1.000
_cell.length_c   1.000
_cell.angle_alpha   90.00
_cell.angle_beta   90.00
_cell.angle_gamma   90.00
#
_symmetry.space_group_name_H-M   'P 1'
#
loop_
_entity.id
_entity.type
_entity.pdbx_description
1 polymer ?
#
loop_
_entity_poly.entity_id
_entity_poly.type
_entity_poly.pdbx_seq_one_letter_code
_entity_poly.pdbx_strand_id
1 'polypeptide(L)'
;MKRTMLFLVATVAVALSAAGCGGPATGEVDKDYLQKAEQLGKQRREIFLRAQGNYDAMSAEDRKAYLDSFDGNEENAKKFWNLMKNPPRSFGPEVPGQQQ
;
A
#
# COMPACT_ATOMS: atom_id res chain seq x y z
N MET A 1 -44.06 -12.44 -39.83
CA MET A 1 -44.94 -13.39 -39.11
C MET A 1 -44.10 -14.58 -38.64
N LYS A 2 -44.44 -15.17 -37.46
CA LYS A 2 -43.74 -16.23 -36.68
C LYS A 2 -42.49 -15.71 -35.95
N ARG A 3 -42.51 -15.29 -34.68
CA ARG A 3 -42.94 -15.92 -33.41
C ARG A 3 -42.39 -17.35 -33.23
N THR A 4 -41.23 -17.45 -32.58
CA THR A 4 -41.00 -18.49 -31.57
C THR A 4 -40.02 -17.98 -30.52
N MET A 5 -40.59 -17.55 -29.40
CA MET A 5 -39.95 -17.45 -28.09
C MET A 5 -39.46 -18.83 -27.66
N LEU A 6 -38.24 -18.94 -27.15
CA LEU A 6 -37.90 -19.97 -26.18
C LEU A 6 -37.48 -19.27 -24.89
N PHE A 7 -38.41 -19.23 -23.94
CA PHE A 7 -38.11 -18.96 -22.55
C PHE A 7 -37.32 -20.14 -21.99
N LEU A 8 -36.10 -19.91 -21.53
CA LEU A 8 -35.52 -20.74 -20.49
C LEU A 8 -35.16 -19.81 -19.33
N VAL A 9 -36.11 -19.70 -18.40
CA VAL A 9 -35.88 -19.14 -17.07
C VAL A 9 -35.12 -20.20 -16.28
N ALA A 10 -33.83 -19.96 -16.03
CA ALA A 10 -33.06 -20.67 -15.03
C ALA A 10 -32.65 -19.67 -13.94
N THR A 11 -33.56 -19.49 -12.99
CA THR A 11 -33.25 -18.98 -11.65
C THR A 11 -32.46 -20.05 -10.88
N VAL A 12 -31.79 -19.65 -9.79
CA VAL A 12 -30.97 -20.44 -8.84
C VAL A 12 -29.48 -20.44 -9.23
N ALA A 13 -28.51 -19.92 -8.45
CA ALA A 13 -28.48 -19.48 -7.06
C ALA A 13 -27.48 -18.33 -6.89
N VAL A 14 -27.83 -17.43 -5.98
CA VAL A 14 -26.91 -16.48 -5.36
C VAL A 14 -25.82 -17.27 -4.62
N ALA A 15 -24.60 -17.23 -5.12
CA ALA A 15 -23.40 -17.53 -4.35
C ALA A 15 -22.65 -16.21 -4.13
N LEU A 16 -23.01 -15.49 -3.07
CA LEU A 16 -22.12 -14.55 -2.41
C LEU A 16 -20.90 -15.35 -1.92
N SER A 17 -19.94 -15.58 -2.80
CA SER A 17 -18.60 -16.01 -2.40
C SER A 17 -17.88 -14.73 -2.05
N ALA A 18 -17.56 -14.58 -0.77
CA ALA A 18 -16.61 -13.60 -0.29
C ALA A 18 -15.30 -13.73 -1.08
N ALA A 19 -15.14 -12.95 -2.14
CA ALA A 19 -13.86 -12.74 -2.80
C ALA A 19 -13.05 -11.76 -1.96
N GLY A 20 -12.66 -12.22 -0.78
CA GLY A 20 -11.53 -11.67 -0.06
C GLY A 20 -10.27 -11.87 -0.89
N CYS A 21 -9.41 -10.86 -0.87
CA CYS A 21 -8.08 -10.77 -1.46
C CYS A 21 -7.39 -12.13 -1.70
N GLY A 22 -7.32 -12.60 -2.95
CA GLY A 22 -6.64 -13.86 -3.24
C GLY A 22 -6.47 -14.22 -4.71
N GLY A 23 -6.77 -13.31 -5.65
CA GLY A 23 -6.35 -13.50 -7.04
C GLY A 23 -4.85 -13.20 -7.16
N PRO A 24 -4.06 -14.00 -7.90
CA PRO A 24 -2.68 -13.63 -8.19
C PRO A 24 -2.69 -12.24 -8.82
N ALA A 25 -1.77 -11.36 -8.42
CA ALA A 25 -1.60 -10.08 -9.08
C ALA A 25 -1.23 -10.34 -10.54
N THR A 26 -2.21 -10.30 -11.46
CA THR A 26 -2.02 -10.61 -12.88
C THR A 26 -1.45 -9.44 -13.68
N GLY A 27 -0.88 -8.44 -13.01
CA GLY A 27 -0.24 -7.29 -13.64
C GLY A 27 1.27 -7.45 -13.68
N GLU A 28 1.89 -7.13 -14.82
CA GLU A 28 3.33 -6.94 -14.87
C GLU A 28 3.74 -5.85 -13.87
N VAL A 29 4.81 -6.10 -13.13
CA VAL A 29 5.33 -5.16 -12.16
C VAL A 29 6.03 -4.01 -12.89
N ASP A 30 5.54 -2.79 -12.68
CA ASP A 30 6.20 -1.59 -13.20
C ASP A 30 7.54 -1.38 -12.47
N LYS A 31 8.63 -1.63 -13.20
CA LYS A 31 10.01 -1.52 -12.68
C LYS A 31 10.39 -0.08 -12.38
N ASP A 32 9.89 0.88 -13.14
CA ASP A 32 10.19 2.30 -12.94
C ASP A 32 9.49 2.80 -11.67
N TYR A 33 8.26 2.33 -11.44
CA TYR A 33 7.56 2.56 -10.19
C TYR A 33 8.35 2.00 -9.00
N LEU A 34 8.83 0.76 -9.08
CA LEU A 34 9.63 0.15 -8.01
C LEU A 34 10.91 0.91 -7.71
N GLN A 35 11.66 1.30 -8.74
CA GLN A 35 12.90 2.07 -8.55
C GLN A 35 12.63 3.42 -7.90
N LYS A 36 11.58 4.14 -8.33
CA LYS A 36 11.17 5.40 -7.71
C LYS A 36 10.75 5.20 -6.25
N ALA A 37 9.97 4.16 -5.97
CA ALA A 37 9.54 3.83 -4.62
C ALA A 37 10.74 3.50 -3.70
N GLU A 38 11.72 2.76 -4.20
CA GLU A 38 12.95 2.45 -3.47
C GLU A 38 13.76 3.72 -3.15
N GLN A 39 13.96 4.61 -4.13
CA GLN A 39 14.66 5.87 -3.95
C GLN A 39 13.96 6.77 -2.93
N LEU A 40 12.63 6.89 -3.02
CA LEU A 40 11.82 7.64 -2.04
C LEU A 40 11.93 7.02 -0.64
N GLY A 41 11.91 5.69 -0.53
CA GLY A 41 12.10 4.98 0.74
C GLY A 41 13.46 5.27 1.37
N LYS A 42 14.54 5.23 0.58
CA LYS A 42 15.90 5.56 1.04
C LYS A 42 15.98 7.00 1.55
N GLN A 43 15.49 7.97 0.75
CA GLN A 43 15.49 9.38 1.13
C GLN A 43 14.77 9.62 2.46
N ARG A 44 13.56 9.05 2.62
CA ARG A 44 12.79 9.16 3.87
C ARG A 44 13.53 8.55 5.06
N ARG A 45 14.19 7.40 4.87
CA ARG A 45 14.97 6.75 5.93
C ARG A 45 16.18 7.59 6.34
N GLU A 46 16.88 8.20 5.39
CA GLU A 46 18.02 9.07 5.68
C GLU A 46 17.59 10.31 6.48
N ILE A 47 16.49 10.95 6.09
CA ILE A 47 15.88 12.06 6.85
C ILE A 47 15.53 11.61 8.28
N PHE A 48 14.89 10.44 8.41
CA PHE A 48 14.56 9.87 9.72
C PHE A 48 15.79 9.68 10.61
N LEU A 49 16.89 9.18 10.05
CA LEU A 49 18.14 9.00 10.78
C LEU A 49 18.79 10.33 11.18
N ARG A 50 18.83 11.33 10.28
CA ARG A 50 19.35 12.67 10.58
C ARG A 50 18.55 13.36 11.68
N ALA A 51 17.23 13.23 11.65
CA ALA A 51 16.32 13.76 12.66
C ALA A 51 16.27 12.92 13.94
N GLN A 52 17.04 11.82 14.02
CA GLN A 52 17.06 10.88 15.15
C GLN A 52 15.66 10.36 15.52
N GLY A 53 14.79 10.19 14.52
CA GLY A 53 13.40 9.77 14.71
C GLY A 53 12.48 10.81 15.36
N ASN A 54 12.95 12.05 15.56
CA ASN A 54 12.15 13.16 16.06
C ASN A 54 11.66 14.05 14.89
N TYR A 55 10.37 13.99 14.62
CA TYR A 55 9.74 14.72 13.51
C TYR A 55 9.95 16.24 13.61
N ASP A 56 9.92 16.79 14.82
CA ASP A 56 10.02 18.23 15.05
C ASP A 56 11.47 18.72 15.10
N ALA A 57 12.46 17.81 15.06
CA ALA A 57 13.88 18.13 15.01
C ALA A 57 14.46 18.10 13.58
N MET A 58 13.63 17.90 12.55
CA MET A 58 14.06 17.98 11.15
C MET A 58 14.53 19.40 10.80
N SER A 59 15.57 19.51 9.97
CA SER A 59 15.91 20.80 9.35
C SER A 59 14.77 21.27 8.45
N ALA A 60 14.76 22.56 8.11
CA ALA A 60 13.74 23.10 7.21
C ALA A 60 13.79 22.43 5.83
N GLU A 61 14.99 22.14 5.32
CA GLU A 61 15.20 21.45 4.05
C GLU A 61 14.67 20.02 4.10
N ASP A 62 14.99 19.28 5.16
CA ASP A 62 14.54 17.90 5.36
C ASP A 62 13.02 17.83 5.54
N ARG A 63 12.43 18.75 6.30
CA ARG A 63 10.98 18.84 6.48
C ARG A 63 10.28 19.08 5.14
N LYS A 64 10.81 19.98 4.32
CA LYS A 64 10.28 20.25 2.98
C LYS A 64 10.39 19.01 2.09
N ALA A 65 11.57 18.42 1.98
CA ALA A 65 11.79 17.24 1.15
C ALA A 65 10.90 16.06 1.56
N TYR A 66 10.73 15.85 2.88
CA TYR A 66 9.85 14.82 3.39
C TYR A 66 8.38 15.09 3.05
N LEU A 67 7.88 16.32 3.28
CA LEU A 67 6.50 16.71 3.00
C LEU A 67 6.15 16.71 1.51
N ASP A 68 7.09 17.09 0.63
CA ASP A 68 6.91 17.04 -0.82
C ASP A 68 6.60 15.60 -1.29
N SER A 69 7.12 14.58 -0.58
CA SER A 69 6.80 13.18 -0.86
C SER A 69 5.39 12.73 -0.44
N PHE A 70 4.60 13.63 0.15
CA PHE A 70 3.20 13.45 0.55
C PHE A 70 2.30 14.57 0.02
N ASP A 71 2.72 15.26 -1.05
CA ASP A 71 1.98 16.40 -1.63
C ASP A 71 1.68 17.52 -0.60
N GLY A 72 2.57 17.71 0.38
CA GLY A 72 2.39 18.66 1.47
C GLY A 72 1.39 18.22 2.56
N ASN A 73 0.84 17.01 2.48
CA ASN A 73 -0.11 16.51 3.48
C ASN A 73 0.62 16.09 4.78
N GLU A 74 0.65 17.02 5.75
CA GLU A 74 1.34 16.82 7.02
C GLU A 74 0.73 15.69 7.88
N GLU A 75 -0.58 15.42 7.74
CA GLU A 75 -1.24 14.33 8.47
C GLU A 75 -0.71 12.97 8.01
N ASN A 76 -0.67 12.74 6.70
CA ASN A 76 -0.15 11.50 6.12
C ASN A 76 1.35 11.34 6.38
N ALA A 77 2.11 12.43 6.31
CA ALA A 77 3.53 12.46 6.61
C ALA A 77 3.83 12.01 8.05
N LYS A 78 3.05 12.52 9.04
CA LYS A 78 3.16 12.13 10.45
C LYS A 78 2.71 10.69 10.70
N LYS A 79 1.64 10.22 10.05
CA LYS A 79 1.22 8.81 10.12
C LYS A 79 2.33 7.88 9.65
N PHE A 80 2.93 8.18 8.50
CA PHE A 80 4.03 7.38 7.97
C PHE A 80 5.28 7.44 8.86
N TRP A 81 5.59 8.61 9.42
CA TRP A 81 6.69 8.75 10.38
C TRP A 81 6.51 7.86 11.60
N ASN A 82 5.29 7.82 12.14
CA ASN A 82 4.96 6.96 13.27
C ASN A 82 5.10 5.47 12.94
N LEU A 83 4.77 5.05 11.71
CA LEU A 83 5.00 3.68 11.23
C LEU A 83 6.50 3.36 11.11
N MET A 84 7.34 4.31 10.68
CA MET A 84 8.79 4.11 10.65
C MET A 84 9.40 4.03 12.05
N LYS A 85 8.88 4.82 12.99
CA LYS A 85 9.32 4.81 14.40
C LYS A 85 8.88 3.54 15.13
N ASN A 86 7.67 3.07 14.84
CA ASN A 86 7.06 1.90 15.45
C ASN A 86 6.56 0.95 14.35
N PRO A 87 7.46 0.24 13.67
CA PRO A 87 7.04 -0.72 12.67
C PRO A 87 6.17 -1.78 13.34
N PRO A 88 4.96 -2.08 12.83
CA PRO A 88 4.17 -3.15 13.37
C PRO A 88 4.96 -4.46 13.22
N ARG A 89 4.81 -5.35 14.21
CA ARG A 89 5.60 -6.58 14.33
C ARG A 89 5.45 -7.55 13.15
N SER A 90 4.47 -7.34 12.29
CA SER A 90 4.21 -8.17 11.11
C SER A 90 4.21 -7.32 9.84
N PHE A 91 5.40 -6.99 9.34
CA PHE A 91 5.63 -6.56 7.96
C PHE A 91 6.47 -7.64 7.26
N GLY A 92 5.86 -8.81 7.10
CA GLY A 92 6.34 -9.87 6.23
C GLY A 92 5.12 -10.59 5.68
N PRO A 93 5.19 -11.21 4.49
CA PRO A 93 4.22 -12.25 4.18
C PRO A 93 4.25 -13.24 5.34
N GLU A 94 3.09 -13.60 5.89
CA GLU A 94 3.00 -14.81 6.71
C GLU A 94 3.51 -15.94 5.83
N VAL A 95 4.77 -16.34 6.01
CA VAL A 95 5.29 -17.55 5.40
C VAL A 95 4.62 -18.68 6.16
N PRO A 96 3.71 -19.47 5.55
CA PRO A 96 3.05 -20.57 6.26
C PRO A 96 4.13 -21.50 6.83
N GLY A 97 4.16 -21.66 8.15
CA GLY A 97 5.11 -22.55 8.85
C GLY A 97 6.25 -21.89 9.62
N GLN A 98 6.28 -20.56 9.74
CA GLN A 98 7.18 -19.85 10.68
C GLN A 98 6.35 -19.11 11.72
N GLN A 99 5.71 -19.84 12.63
CA GLN A 99 5.24 -19.27 13.90
C GLN A 99 6.41 -19.30 14.89
N GLN A 100 6.76 -18.15 15.45
CA GLN A 100 7.52 -18.07 16.70
C GLN A 100 6.60 -18.34 17.88
#